data_AF-A0A933IEY6-F1
#
_entry.id   AF-A0A933IEY6-F1
#
_cell.length_a   1.000
_cell.length_b   1.000
_cell.length_c   1.000
_cell.angle_alpha   90.00
_cell.angle_beta   90.00
_cell.angle_gamma   90.00
#
_symmetry.space_group_name_H-M   'P 1'
#
loop_
_entity.id
_entity.type
_entity.pdbx_description
1 polymer ?
#
loop_
_entity_poly.entity_id
_entity_poly.type
_entity_poly.pdbx_seq_one_letter_code
_entity_poly.pdbx_strand_id
1 'polypeptide(L)'
;MFGPNPEPEYLKRVFEDTQVLRKPITGIVTGYHVLPYILVAPDEERGQRSVEIRGRIRVSPRLILSPRHLGQTYGELFEDPELMDKTLVGRVFSFLYAARQNVQLESDDLRIIRAERDPRSQIERAMDDLMRAEVLDTGVIFSPDAKFYPVSIERFIAEILDREFPKT
;
A
#
# COMPACT_ATOMS: atom_id res chain seq x y z
N MET A 1 0.17 27.20 -6.62
CA MET A 1 0.67 26.72 -7.92
C MET A 1 0.77 25.20 -7.79
N PHE A 2 -0.21 24.46 -8.31
CA PHE A 2 -0.25 23.00 -8.23
C PHE A 2 0.72 22.45 -9.28
N GLY A 3 1.67 21.60 -8.88
CA GLY A 3 2.60 20.95 -9.81
C GLY A 3 1.86 20.06 -10.82
N PRO A 4 2.52 19.67 -11.93
CA PRO A 4 1.88 18.82 -12.94
C PRO A 4 1.38 17.54 -12.28
N ASN A 5 0.08 17.29 -12.42
CA ASN A 5 -0.56 16.07 -11.96
C ASN A 5 0.09 14.88 -12.70
N PRO A 6 0.49 13.78 -12.04
CA PRO A 6 1.10 12.63 -12.68
C PRO A 6 0.09 12.08 -13.67
N GLU A 7 0.54 11.83 -14.89
CA GLU A 7 -0.37 11.39 -15.93
C GLU A 7 -1.09 10.10 -15.47
N PRO A 8 -2.40 9.96 -15.70
CA PRO A 8 -3.15 8.76 -15.32
C PRO A 8 -2.49 7.45 -15.77
N GLU A 9 -1.79 7.48 -16.91
CA GLU A 9 -1.02 6.35 -17.43
C GLU A 9 0.15 5.96 -16.54
N TYR A 10 0.83 6.93 -15.91
CA TYR A 10 1.92 6.65 -14.97
C TYR A 10 1.42 5.96 -13.71
N LEU A 11 0.32 6.45 -13.12
CA LEU A 11 -0.26 5.78 -11.94
C LEU A 11 -0.74 4.36 -12.27
N LYS A 12 -1.34 4.18 -13.44
CA LYS A 12 -1.71 2.85 -13.93
C LYS A 12 -0.49 1.94 -14.07
N ARG A 13 0.61 2.44 -14.64
CA ARG A 13 1.87 1.69 -14.72
C ARG A 13 2.40 1.33 -13.33
N VAL A 14 2.46 2.29 -12.39
CA VAL A 14 2.89 2.01 -11.00
C VAL A 14 2.04 0.90 -10.38
N PHE A 15 0.72 0.96 -10.56
CA PHE A 15 -0.21 -0.07 -10.07
C PHE A 15 0.04 -1.44 -10.71
N GLU A 16 0.23 -1.49 -12.03
CA GLU A 16 0.45 -2.73 -12.81
C GLU A 16 1.83 -3.35 -12.53
N ASP A 17 2.87 -2.52 -12.39
CA ASP A 17 4.26 -2.93 -12.16
C ASP A 17 4.55 -3.21 -10.67
N THR A 18 3.64 -2.85 -9.77
CA THR A 18 3.72 -3.23 -8.35
C THR A 18 3.59 -4.74 -8.19
N GLN A 19 4.53 -5.34 -7.46
CA GLN A 19 4.55 -6.78 -7.22
C GLN A 19 4.24 -7.09 -5.76
N VAL A 20 3.19 -7.88 -5.52
CA VAL A 20 2.90 -8.47 -4.20
C VAL A 20 3.68 -9.76 -4.07
N LEU A 21 4.86 -9.68 -3.44
CA LEU A 21 5.80 -10.80 -3.32
C LEU A 21 5.39 -11.80 -2.24
N ARG A 22 4.72 -11.32 -1.19
CA ARG A 22 4.18 -12.15 -0.12
C ARG A 22 2.84 -11.61 0.33
N LYS A 23 1.86 -12.51 0.43
CA LYS A 23 0.55 -12.24 1.04
C LYS A 23 0.53 -12.75 2.48
N PRO A 24 -0.15 -12.05 3.40
CA PRO A 24 -0.52 -12.61 4.70
C PRO A 24 -1.22 -13.96 4.55
N ILE A 25 -0.88 -14.93 5.40
CA ILE A 25 -1.47 -16.28 5.35
C ILE A 25 -2.91 -16.27 5.87
N THR A 26 -3.19 -15.50 6.93
CA THR A 26 -4.50 -15.38 7.58
C THR A 26 -5.44 -14.46 6.80
N GLY A 27 -6.72 -14.85 6.70
CA GLY A 27 -7.76 -14.13 5.93
C GLY A 27 -8.54 -13.08 6.73
N ILE A 28 -8.90 -12.00 6.06
CA ILE A 28 -9.82 -10.90 6.41
C ILE A 28 -11.27 -11.41 6.59
N VAL A 29 -11.55 -12.33 7.52
CA VAL A 29 -12.93 -12.58 7.95
C VAL A 29 -13.04 -12.67 9.47
N THR A 30 -13.97 -11.88 10.03
CA THR A 30 -14.38 -11.75 11.47
C THR A 30 -13.88 -10.54 12.28
N GLY A 31 -13.98 -9.32 11.76
CA GLY A 31 -14.21 -8.15 12.65
C GLY A 31 -13.43 -6.89 12.33
N TYR A 32 -12.10 -6.92 12.33
CA TYR A 32 -11.22 -5.81 11.95
C TYR A 32 -9.88 -6.44 11.60
N HIS A 33 -9.42 -6.30 10.36
CA HIS A 33 -8.16 -6.90 9.95
C HIS A 33 -7.11 -5.83 9.76
N VAL A 34 -6.07 -5.94 10.56
CA VAL A 34 -4.86 -5.20 10.37
C VAL A 34 -4.04 -5.96 9.35
N LEU A 35 -3.63 -5.29 8.27
CA LEU A 35 -2.74 -5.79 7.24
C LEU A 35 -1.39 -5.09 7.41
N PRO A 36 -0.46 -5.65 8.20
CA PRO A 36 0.91 -5.18 8.21
C PRO A 36 1.52 -5.39 6.83
N TYR A 37 2.30 -4.41 6.37
CA TYR A 37 3.05 -4.51 5.13
C TYR A 37 4.48 -3.99 5.30
N ILE A 38 5.37 -4.57 4.49
CA ILE A 38 6.69 -4.04 4.19
C ILE A 38 6.71 -3.79 2.68
N LEU A 39 6.82 -2.54 2.28
CA LEU A 39 6.98 -2.12 0.89
C LEU A 39 8.42 -1.71 0.68
N VAL A 40 9.05 -2.20 -0.38
CA VAL A 40 10.39 -1.81 -0.78
C VAL A 40 10.35 -1.21 -2.18
N ALA A 41 11.03 -0.09 -2.36
CA ALA A 41 11.11 0.64 -3.62
C ALA A 41 12.55 1.12 -3.87
N PRO A 42 12.94 1.40 -5.12
CA PRO A 42 14.19 2.11 -5.40
C PRO A 42 14.18 3.51 -4.78
N ASP A 43 15.33 3.94 -4.25
CA ASP A 43 15.56 5.33 -3.86
C ASP A 43 16.16 6.09 -5.06
N GLU A 44 15.29 6.73 -5.84
CA GLU A 44 15.70 7.47 -7.06
C GLU A 44 16.69 8.59 -6.77
N GLU A 45 16.60 9.22 -5.58
CA GLU A 45 17.45 10.35 -5.23
C GLU A 45 18.87 9.92 -4.83
N ARG A 46 19.02 8.68 -4.35
CA ARG A 46 20.28 8.20 -3.77
C ARG A 46 20.95 7.07 -4.55
N GLY A 47 20.36 6.62 -5.66
CA GLY A 47 20.96 5.74 -6.67
C GLY A 47 21.30 4.32 -6.18
N GLN A 48 20.76 3.28 -6.84
CA GLN A 48 20.93 1.84 -6.49
C GLN A 48 20.66 1.48 -5.01
N ARG A 49 20.01 2.37 -4.26
CA ARG A 49 19.58 2.20 -2.87
C ARG A 49 18.08 1.94 -2.83
N SER A 50 17.56 1.72 -1.63
CA SER A 50 16.16 1.40 -1.45
C SER A 50 15.52 2.21 -0.33
N VAL A 51 14.21 2.41 -0.47
CA VAL A 51 13.33 2.88 0.58
C VAL A 51 12.48 1.70 1.01
N GLU A 52 12.48 1.42 2.31
CA GLU A 52 11.56 0.48 2.94
C GLU A 52 10.50 1.28 3.70
N ILE A 53 9.24 0.98 3.43
CA ILE A 53 8.08 1.57 4.08
C ILE A 53 7.37 0.45 4.83
N ARG A 54 7.23 0.61 6.14
CA ARG A 54 6.41 -0.28 6.96
C ARG A 54 5.16 0.44 7.38
N GLY A 55 4.06 -0.27 7.47
CA GLY A 55 2.83 0.27 8.01
C GLY A 55 1.80 -0.82 8.23
N ARG A 56 0.64 -0.40 8.70
CA ARG A 56 -0.50 -1.27 8.96
C ARG A 56 -1.74 -0.66 8.32
N ILE A 57 -2.49 -1.44 7.55
CA ILE A 57 -3.79 -1.01 7.03
C ILE A 57 -4.88 -1.70 7.84
N ARG A 58 -5.73 -0.94 8.52
CA ARG A 58 -6.96 -1.48 9.11
C ARG A 58 -8.05 -1.55 8.07
N VAL A 59 -8.70 -2.70 7.99
CA VAL A 59 -9.81 -2.99 7.08
C VAL A 59 -11.04 -3.31 7.93
N SER A 60 -12.06 -2.45 7.88
CA SER A 60 -13.31 -2.60 8.64
C SER A 60 -14.52 -2.76 7.70
N PRO A 61 -15.36 -3.79 7.88
CA PRO A 61 -16.68 -3.84 7.25
C PRO A 61 -17.57 -2.73 7.83
N ARG A 62 -18.26 -1.94 7.00
CA ARG A 62 -19.31 -1.03 7.46
C ARG A 62 -20.70 -1.60 7.17
N LEU A 63 -21.52 -1.74 8.21
CA LEU A 63 -22.93 -2.13 8.09
C LEU A 63 -23.88 -0.95 7.76
N ILE A 64 -23.37 0.27 7.51
CA ILE A 64 -24.23 1.45 7.27
C ILE A 64 -23.77 2.25 6.05
N LEU A 65 -24.61 2.19 5.01
CA LEU A 65 -24.58 3.01 3.81
C LEU A 65 -24.74 4.50 4.16
N SER A 66 -23.71 5.30 3.94
CA SER A 66 -23.87 6.73 3.72
C SER A 66 -22.90 7.19 2.62
N PRO A 67 -23.38 7.82 1.53
CA PRO A 67 -22.56 8.24 0.37
C PRO A 67 -21.40 9.21 0.66
N ARG A 68 -21.24 9.65 1.91
CA ARG A 68 -20.27 10.67 2.33
C ARG A 68 -18.86 10.14 2.58
N HIS A 69 -18.64 8.83 2.56
CA HIS A 69 -17.33 8.21 2.86
C HIS A 69 -16.63 7.61 1.63
N LEU A 70 -17.24 7.74 0.44
CA LEU A 70 -16.62 7.45 -0.84
C LEU A 70 -15.91 8.73 -1.29
N GLY A 71 -14.64 8.91 -0.93
CA GLY A 71 -13.92 10.12 -1.34
C GLY A 71 -12.67 10.50 -0.55
N GLN A 72 -12.20 9.67 0.38
CA GLN A 72 -10.92 9.94 1.04
C GLN A 72 -9.80 10.05 0.02
N THR A 73 -8.98 11.07 0.19
CA THR A 73 -7.79 11.30 -0.60
C THR A 73 -6.61 10.51 -0.06
N TYR A 74 -5.56 10.29 -0.86
CA TYR A 74 -4.34 9.64 -0.37
C TYR A 74 -3.74 10.39 0.83
N GLY A 75 -3.81 11.72 0.84
CA GLY A 75 -3.31 12.53 1.95
C GLY A 75 -4.07 12.31 3.25
N GLU A 76 -5.39 12.14 3.19
CA GLU A 76 -6.21 11.83 4.37
C GLU A 76 -6.00 10.40 4.87
N LEU A 77 -5.63 9.46 4.00
CA LEU A 77 -5.46 8.05 4.40
C LEU A 77 -4.09 7.77 5.03
N PHE A 78 -3.02 8.30 4.42
CA PHE A 78 -1.65 7.95 4.81
C PHE A 78 -0.99 8.99 5.71
N GLU A 79 -1.55 10.20 5.81
CA GLU A 79 -1.08 11.29 6.67
C GLU A 79 0.44 11.51 6.59
N ASP A 80 1.03 11.33 5.40
CA ASP A 80 2.48 11.38 5.15
C ASP A 80 2.91 12.73 4.56
N PRO A 81 3.66 13.55 5.31
CA PRO A 81 4.08 14.86 4.83
C PRO A 81 5.40 14.88 4.04
N GLU A 82 6.17 13.77 3.97
CA GLU A 82 7.57 13.83 3.51
C GLU A 82 7.90 13.03 2.24
N LEU A 83 7.37 11.81 2.06
CA LEU A 83 7.78 10.94 0.95
C LEU A 83 6.78 10.91 -0.21
N MET A 84 5.48 10.94 0.10
CA MET A 84 4.43 10.87 -0.91
C MET A 84 4.53 12.03 -1.90
N ASP A 85 4.37 11.73 -3.20
CA ASP A 85 4.30 12.77 -4.22
C ASP A 85 3.12 13.71 -3.94
N LYS A 86 3.37 15.02 -3.94
CA LYS A 86 2.38 16.07 -3.63
C LYS A 86 1.14 16.01 -4.52
N THR A 87 1.30 15.43 -5.70
CA THR A 87 0.22 15.29 -6.68
C THR A 87 -0.76 14.17 -6.33
N LEU A 88 -0.38 13.22 -5.46
CA LEU A 88 -1.28 12.20 -4.93
C LEU A 88 -2.13 12.73 -3.77
N VAL A 89 -1.61 13.68 -2.99
CA VAL A 89 -2.22 14.18 -1.74
C VAL A 89 -3.73 14.45 -1.89
N GLY A 90 -4.13 15.21 -2.91
CA GLY A 90 -5.52 15.59 -3.14
C GLY A 90 -6.30 14.66 -4.07
N ARG A 91 -5.69 13.57 -4.55
CA ARG A 91 -6.37 12.59 -5.38
C ARG A 91 -7.19 11.66 -4.52
N VAL A 92 -8.43 11.45 -4.94
CA VAL A 92 -9.30 10.44 -4.33
C VAL A 92 -8.63 9.08 -4.47
N PHE A 93 -8.47 8.40 -3.34
CA PHE A 93 -8.02 7.02 -3.28
C PHE A 93 -9.00 6.18 -4.10
N SER A 94 -8.56 5.75 -5.28
CA SER A 94 -9.45 5.31 -6.35
C SER A 94 -9.80 3.84 -6.22
N PHE A 95 -10.59 3.53 -5.19
CA PHE A 95 -11.00 2.17 -4.91
C PHE A 95 -12.13 1.72 -5.86
N LEU A 96 -11.81 1.49 -7.14
CA LEU A 96 -12.72 0.94 -8.17
C LEU A 96 -13.41 -0.38 -7.72
N TYR A 97 -12.97 -0.98 -6.60
CA TYR A 97 -13.51 -2.19 -6.00
C TYR A 97 -14.19 -2.05 -4.60
N ALA A 98 -13.96 -1.03 -3.76
CA ALA A 98 -14.55 -0.91 -2.40
C ALA A 98 -15.90 -0.24 -2.42
N ALA A 99 -16.15 0.60 -3.41
CA ALA A 99 -17.50 1.07 -3.68
C ALA A 99 -18.48 -0.11 -3.86
N ARG A 100 -17.97 -1.30 -4.24
CA ARG A 100 -18.76 -2.54 -4.34
C ARG A 100 -18.81 -3.37 -3.06
N GLN A 101 -17.90 -3.18 -2.11
CA GLN A 101 -17.72 -4.07 -0.95
C GLN A 101 -17.93 -3.40 0.43
N ASN A 102 -18.25 -2.09 0.51
CA ASN A 102 -18.59 -1.36 1.76
C ASN A 102 -17.52 -1.48 2.87
N VAL A 103 -16.24 -1.34 2.51
CA VAL A 103 -15.10 -1.44 3.43
C VAL A 103 -14.52 -0.05 3.75
N GLN A 104 -14.17 0.20 5.02
CA GLN A 104 -13.39 1.37 5.45
C GLN A 104 -11.92 0.98 5.63
N LEU A 105 -11.02 1.89 5.25
CA LEU A 105 -9.58 1.77 5.44
C LEU A 105 -9.05 2.85 6.38
N GLU A 106 -8.04 2.50 7.17
CA GLU A 106 -7.22 3.43 7.94
C GLU A 106 -5.75 2.97 7.85
N SER A 107 -4.80 3.90 7.64
CA SER A 107 -3.37 3.59 7.69
C SER A 107 -2.81 3.98 9.06
N ASP A 108 -2.02 3.10 9.66
CA ASP A 108 -1.35 3.33 10.94
C ASP A 108 0.14 2.94 10.87
N ASP A 109 0.92 3.45 11.83
CA ASP A 109 2.33 3.09 12.08
C ASP A 109 3.25 3.17 10.86
N LEU A 110 3.00 4.17 10.00
CA LEU A 110 3.85 4.44 8.85
C LEU A 110 5.28 4.75 9.32
N ARG A 111 6.24 3.98 8.82
CA ARG A 111 7.67 4.15 9.08
C ARG A 111 8.44 4.05 7.77
N ILE A 112 9.19 5.10 7.45
CA ILE A 112 10.03 5.17 6.26
C ILE A 112 11.49 4.98 6.67
N ILE A 113 12.14 4.00 6.06
CA ILE A 113 13.52 3.61 6.33
C ILE A 113 14.28 3.70 5.01
N ARG A 114 15.27 4.59 4.94
CA ARG A 114 16.21 4.62 3.81
C ARG A 114 17.30 3.57 4.05
N ALA A 115 17.43 2.61 3.15
CA ALA A 115 18.38 1.52 3.26
C ALA A 115 19.49 1.67 2.21
N GLU A 116 20.73 1.40 2.64
CA GLU A 116 21.93 1.50 1.79
C GLU A 116 22.05 0.33 0.77
N ARG A 117 21.10 -0.61 0.78
CA ARG A 117 21.06 -1.77 -0.12
C ARG A 117 20.16 -1.53 -1.31
N ASP A 118 20.40 -2.25 -2.40
CA ASP A 118 19.47 -2.28 -3.52
C ASP A 118 18.12 -2.92 -3.11
N PRO A 119 17.03 -2.62 -3.83
CA PRO A 119 15.69 -3.08 -3.47
C PRO A 119 15.60 -4.60 -3.34
N ARG A 120 16.27 -5.37 -4.20
CA ARG A 120 16.19 -6.83 -4.16
C ARG A 120 16.85 -7.37 -2.90
N SER A 121 18.07 -6.93 -2.60
CA SER A 121 18.76 -7.31 -1.35
C SER A 121 17.97 -6.90 -0.10
N GLN A 122 17.28 -5.76 -0.13
CA GLN A 122 16.45 -5.32 0.98
C GLN A 122 15.18 -6.17 1.14
N ILE A 123 14.55 -6.59 0.06
CA ILE A 123 13.42 -7.53 0.06
C ILE A 123 13.85 -8.88 0.62
N GLU A 124 14.95 -9.44 0.14
CA GLU A 124 15.47 -10.74 0.60
C GLU A 124 15.71 -10.70 2.12
N ARG A 125 16.35 -9.63 2.61
CA ARG A 125 16.51 -9.40 4.06
C ARG A 125 15.17 -9.31 4.80
N ALA A 126 14.21 -8.55 4.29
CA ALA A 126 12.91 -8.40 4.96
C ALA A 126 12.17 -9.75 5.05
N MET A 127 12.23 -10.57 4.00
CA MET A 127 11.67 -11.92 3.98
C MET A 127 12.36 -12.84 4.99
N ASP A 128 13.70 -12.82 5.05
CA ASP A 128 14.48 -13.60 6.03
C ASP A 128 14.16 -13.20 7.48
N ASP A 129 14.05 -11.89 7.74
CA ASP A 129 13.70 -11.36 9.06
C ASP A 129 12.30 -11.83 9.48
N LEU A 130 11.31 -11.79 8.57
CA LEU A 130 9.95 -12.27 8.81
C LEU A 130 9.92 -13.79 9.07
N MET A 131 10.67 -14.56 8.29
CA MET A 131 10.77 -16.02 8.48
C MET A 131 11.39 -16.37 9.82
N ARG A 132 12.50 -15.73 10.19
CA ARG A 132 13.21 -15.96 11.46
C ARG A 132 12.35 -15.62 12.68
N ALA A 133 11.53 -14.57 12.56
CA ALA A 133 10.62 -14.14 13.62
C ALA A 133 9.27 -14.88 13.59
N GLU A 134 9.09 -15.85 12.69
CA GLU A 134 7.84 -16.61 12.51
C GLU A 134 6.61 -15.71 12.24
N VAL A 135 6.80 -14.57 11.58
CA VAL A 135 5.74 -13.59 11.29
C VAL A 135 5.03 -13.96 10.00
N LEU A 136 3.79 -14.43 10.09
CA LEU A 136 3.00 -14.98 8.97
C LEU A 136 1.96 -14.02 8.38
N ASP A 137 1.69 -12.92 9.06
CA ASP A 137 0.60 -11.97 8.78
C ASP A 137 1.02 -10.73 8.00
N THR A 138 2.32 -10.56 7.76
CA THR A 138 2.88 -9.35 7.12
C THR A 138 3.07 -9.56 5.62
N GLY A 139 2.48 -8.66 4.81
CA GLY A 139 2.69 -8.62 3.36
C GLY A 139 4.05 -8.04 2.99
N VAL A 140 4.63 -8.49 1.87
CA VAL A 140 5.85 -7.91 1.29
C VAL A 140 5.57 -7.49 -0.14
N ILE A 141 5.86 -6.22 -0.44
CA ILE A 141 5.49 -5.53 -1.67
C ILE A 141 6.76 -4.93 -2.28
N PHE A 142 6.95 -5.11 -3.58
CA PHE A 142 7.86 -4.28 -4.35
C PHE A 142 7.06 -3.19 -5.07
N SER A 143 7.48 -1.94 -4.91
CA SER A 143 6.95 -0.80 -5.62
C SER A 143 7.98 -0.28 -6.62
N PRO A 144 7.57 0.06 -7.86
CA PRO A 144 8.50 0.63 -8.84
C PRO A 144 8.96 2.04 -8.48
N ASP A 145 8.20 2.78 -7.66
CA ASP A 145 8.51 4.16 -7.27
C ASP A 145 8.03 4.47 -5.84
N ALA A 146 8.97 4.80 -4.97
CA ALA A 146 8.72 5.08 -3.56
C ALA A 146 7.74 6.25 -3.34
N LYS A 147 7.72 7.25 -4.22
CA LYS A 147 6.86 8.43 -4.08
C LYS A 147 5.39 8.11 -4.32
N PHE A 148 5.12 6.99 -4.98
CA PHE A 148 3.80 6.47 -5.31
C PHE A 148 3.45 5.21 -4.55
N TYR A 149 4.14 4.95 -3.42
CA TYR A 149 3.83 3.84 -2.52
C TYR A 149 2.33 3.70 -2.17
N PRO A 150 1.52 4.77 -2.05
CA PRO A 150 0.10 4.61 -1.76
C PRO A 150 -0.65 3.85 -2.85
N VAL A 151 -0.25 4.00 -4.12
CA VAL A 151 -0.79 3.27 -5.28
C VAL A 151 -0.36 1.80 -5.22
N SER A 152 0.86 1.52 -4.78
CA SER A 152 1.31 0.15 -4.58
C SER A 152 0.60 -0.55 -3.40
N ILE A 153 0.27 0.19 -2.34
CA ILE A 153 -0.56 -0.31 -1.25
C ILE A 153 -1.98 -0.58 -1.73
N GLU A 154 -2.54 0.28 -2.58
CA GLU A 154 -3.84 0.04 -3.22
C GLU A 154 -3.83 -1.28 -4.01
N ARG A 155 -2.79 -1.53 -4.80
CA ARG A 155 -2.62 -2.80 -5.53
C ARG A 155 -2.57 -4.01 -4.59
N PHE A 156 -1.87 -3.89 -3.46
CA PHE A 156 -1.78 -4.92 -2.44
C PHE A 156 -3.14 -5.23 -1.82
N ILE A 157 -3.86 -4.20 -1.35
CA ILE A 157 -5.20 -4.35 -0.76
C ILE A 157 -6.16 -5.01 -1.76
N ALA A 158 -6.15 -4.57 -3.02
CA ALA A 158 -6.98 -5.16 -4.07
C ALA A 158 -6.72 -6.67 -4.23
N GLU A 159 -5.44 -7.08 -4.18
CA GLU A 159 -5.08 -8.49 -4.34
C GLU A 159 -5.51 -9.38 -3.16
N ILE A 160 -5.49 -8.84 -1.94
CA ILE A 160 -5.97 -9.57 -0.77
C ILE A 160 -7.49 -9.69 -0.83
N LEU A 161 -8.20 -8.61 -1.16
CA LEU A 161 -9.66 -8.64 -1.25
C LEU A 161 -10.18 -9.52 -2.39
N ASP A 162 -9.53 -9.54 -3.55
CA ASP A 162 -9.91 -10.43 -4.65
C ASP A 162 -9.74 -11.91 -4.29
N ARG A 163 -8.74 -12.26 -3.47
CA ARG A 163 -8.54 -13.62 -2.95
C ARG A 163 -9.68 -14.02 -1.99
N GLU A 164 -10.17 -13.08 -1.20
CA GLU A 164 -11.10 -13.35 -0.10
C GLU A 164 -12.57 -13.20 -0.45
N PHE A 165 -12.87 -12.31 -1.39
CA PHE A 165 -14.19 -12.10 -1.95
C PHE A 165 -14.13 -12.32 -3.47
N PRO A 166 -13.93 -13.57 -3.94
CA PRO A 166 -13.89 -13.86 -5.36
C PRO A 166 -15.19 -13.40 -6.03
N LYS A 167 -15.06 -12.81 -7.22
CA LYS A 167 -16.22 -12.47 -8.05
C LYS A 167 -16.96 -13.77 -8.38
N THR A 168 -18.15 -13.97 -7.80
CA THR A 168 -19.08 -15.03 -8.19
C THR A 168 -19.83 -14.62 -9.45
#